data_AF-A0A401FRT6-F1
#
_entry.id   AF-A0A401FRT6-F1
#
_cell.length_a   1.000
_cell.length_b   1.000
_cell.length_c   1.000
_cell.angle_alpha   90.00
_cell.angle_beta   90.00
_cell.angle_gamma   90.00
#
_symmetry.space_group_name_H-M   'P 1'
#
loop_
_entity.id
_entity.type
_entity.pdbx_description
1 polymer ?
#
loop_
_entity_poly.entity_id
_entity_poly.type
_entity_poly.pdbx_seq_one_letter_code
_entity_poly.pdbx_strand_id
1 'polypeptide(L)'
;MIFYDTIYRLNAQDKKASEAPENPSCAWRLRVIDFAAGAPDVVFLRPFIAVTFPLHKRIFPKSCLECMGEKIFSELMLSIPHLIWLECFPDLPEKMYTARFRQKSAGETDLLYTVTWRASLPNEIDAIRHFIPEITDVLSCVLSY
;
A
#
# COMPACT_ATOMS: atom_id res chain seq x y z
N MET A 1 -8.64 -12.70 -5.99
CA MET A 1 -7.48 -13.40 -6.60
C MET A 1 -6.27 -12.48 -6.54
N ILE A 2 -5.04 -12.98 -6.36
CA ILE A 2 -3.84 -12.13 -6.46
C ILE A 2 -3.60 -11.84 -7.94
N PHE A 3 -3.77 -10.59 -8.34
CA PHE A 3 -3.57 -10.10 -9.71
C PHE A 3 -2.10 -9.75 -9.97
N TYR A 4 -1.39 -9.26 -8.95
CA TYR A 4 0.01 -8.85 -9.06
C TYR A 4 0.73 -9.05 -7.73
N ASP A 5 1.97 -9.54 -7.76
CA ASP A 5 2.84 -9.73 -6.58
C ASP A 5 4.29 -9.46 -6.99
N THR A 6 4.90 -8.41 -6.44
CA THR A 6 6.28 -8.06 -6.74
C THR A 6 6.97 -7.37 -5.56
N ILE A 7 8.27 -7.15 -5.70
CA ILE A 7 9.07 -6.36 -4.75
C ILE A 7 9.50 -5.05 -5.40
N TYR A 8 9.02 -3.93 -4.87
CA TYR A 8 9.52 -2.60 -5.20
C TYR A 8 10.69 -2.26 -4.30
N ARG A 9 11.79 -1.82 -4.92
CA ARG A 9 12.97 -1.32 -4.22
C ARG A 9 13.12 0.17 -4.50
N LEU A 10 13.30 0.95 -3.45
CA LEU A 10 13.62 2.36 -3.54
C LEU A 10 15.09 2.49 -3.97
N ASN A 11 15.31 2.96 -5.20
CA ASN A 11 16.65 3.24 -5.68
C ASN A 11 17.04 4.69 -5.37
N ALA A 12 18.34 4.98 -5.36
CA ALA A 12 18.84 6.33 -5.10
C ALA A 12 18.30 7.39 -6.10
N GLN A 13 17.92 6.97 -7.31
CA GLN A 13 17.36 7.83 -8.36
C GLN A 13 15.89 8.20 -8.14
N ASP A 14 15.16 7.40 -7.34
CA ASP A 14 13.76 7.67 -6.99
C ASP A 14 13.64 8.70 -5.84
N LYS A 15 14.78 9.16 -5.28
CA LYS A 15 14.82 10.21 -4.25
C LYS A 15 14.69 11.58 -4.90
N LYS A 16 13.71 12.40 -4.44
CA LYS A 16 13.74 13.85 -4.70
C LYS A 16 15.06 14.41 -4.15
N ALA A 17 15.74 15.23 -4.95
CA ALA A 17 17.14 15.65 -4.81
C ALA A 17 17.57 16.35 -3.50
N SER A 18 16.68 16.50 -2.51
CA SER A 18 16.93 17.26 -1.28
C SER A 18 17.07 16.42 -0.01
N GLU A 19 16.90 15.09 -0.06
CA GLU A 19 16.94 14.24 1.16
C GLU A 19 17.72 12.95 0.91
N ALA A 20 19.05 12.99 1.05
CA ALA A 20 19.88 11.79 1.01
C ALA A 20 20.52 11.52 2.37
N PRO A 21 20.10 10.48 3.10
CA PRO A 21 21.03 9.69 3.90
C PRO A 21 21.75 8.69 2.98
N GLU A 22 23.02 8.44 3.29
CA GLU A 22 23.95 7.49 2.67
C GLU A 22 23.48 6.03 2.87
N ASN A 23 22.48 5.60 2.10
CA ASN A 23 21.92 4.23 1.96
C ASN A 23 21.37 3.53 3.23
N PRO A 24 20.15 2.96 3.16
CA PRO A 24 19.94 1.71 2.42
C PRO A 24 18.63 1.66 1.61
N SER A 25 18.61 0.83 0.57
CA SER A 25 17.44 0.54 -0.27
C SER A 25 16.27 -0.01 0.58
N CYS A 26 15.25 0.81 0.81
CA CYS A 26 13.98 0.33 1.35
C CYS A 26 13.29 -0.53 0.29
N ALA A 27 12.66 -1.62 0.72
CA ALA A 27 11.99 -2.53 -0.19
C ALA A 27 10.66 -2.95 0.40
N TRP A 28 9.63 -2.95 -0.45
CA TRP A 28 8.29 -3.38 -0.09
C TRP A 28 7.83 -4.46 -1.03
N ARG A 29 7.22 -5.51 -0.48
CA ARG A 29 6.42 -6.43 -1.27
C ARG A 29 5.06 -5.79 -1.50
N LEU A 30 4.70 -5.57 -2.76
CA LEU A 30 3.38 -5.13 -3.17
C LEU A 30 2.60 -6.35 -3.66
N ARG A 31 1.40 -6.56 -3.10
CA ARG A 31 0.41 -7.45 -3.70
C ARG A 31 -0.85 -6.67 -4.05
N VAL A 32 -1.35 -6.87 -5.27
CA VAL A 32 -2.65 -6.35 -5.70
C VAL A 32 -3.62 -7.49 -5.83
N ILE A 33 -4.74 -7.37 -5.14
CA ILE A 33 -5.82 -8.35 -5.12
C ILE A 33 -6.97 -7.77 -5.95
N ASP A 34 -7.46 -8.56 -6.90
CA ASP A 34 -8.70 -8.29 -7.63
C ASP A 34 -9.83 -9.16 -7.06
N PHE A 35 -10.81 -8.51 -6.45
CA PHE A 35 -12.00 -9.17 -5.89
C PHE A 35 -13.05 -9.48 -6.95
N ALA A 36 -13.16 -8.67 -8.01
CA ALA A 36 -14.11 -8.90 -9.09
C ALA A 36 -13.78 -10.20 -9.84
N ALA A 37 -12.49 -10.50 -10.02
CA ALA A 37 -12.06 -11.76 -10.64
C ALA A 37 -12.51 -13.03 -9.88
N GLY A 38 -12.74 -12.94 -8.56
CA GLY A 38 -13.20 -14.07 -7.75
C GLY A 38 -14.72 -14.19 -7.62
N ALA A 39 -15.46 -13.14 -8.01
CA ALA A 39 -16.91 -13.08 -7.91
C ALA A 39 -17.46 -12.22 -9.06
N PRO A 40 -17.46 -12.73 -10.30
CA PRO A 40 -17.78 -11.95 -11.49
C PRO A 40 -19.22 -11.41 -11.50
N ASP A 41 -20.12 -12.05 -10.75
CA ASP A 41 -21.53 -11.64 -10.63
C ASP A 41 -21.75 -10.52 -9.59
N VAL A 42 -20.70 -10.08 -8.89
CA VAL A 42 -20.76 -9.03 -7.86
C VAL A 42 -20.10 -7.76 -8.35
N VAL A 43 -20.83 -6.65 -8.29
CA VAL A 43 -20.29 -5.33 -8.61
C VAL A 43 -19.64 -4.72 -7.36
N PHE A 44 -18.31 -4.68 -7.33
CA PHE A 44 -17.55 -4.06 -6.26
C PHE A 44 -17.35 -2.56 -6.53
N LEU A 45 -17.62 -1.72 -5.52
CA LEU A 45 -17.31 -0.28 -5.60
C LEU A 45 -15.79 -0.03 -5.74
N ARG A 46 -14.99 -0.87 -5.07
CA ARG A 46 -13.53 -0.87 -5.10
C ARG A 46 -13.04 -2.31 -5.30
N PRO A 47 -12.93 -2.77 -6.55
CA PRO A 47 -12.56 -4.16 -6.85
C PRO A 47 -11.11 -4.48 -6.51
N PHE A 48 -10.23 -3.47 -6.44
CA PHE A 48 -8.81 -3.67 -6.19
C PHE A 48 -8.42 -3.31 -4.77
N ILE A 49 -7.58 -4.16 -4.17
CA ILE A 49 -6.86 -3.84 -2.94
C ILE A 49 -5.37 -4.00 -3.17
N ALA A 50 -4.61 -2.92 -3.02
CA ALA A 50 -3.16 -2.93 -2.97
C ALA A 50 -2.70 -3.07 -1.52
N VAL A 51 -1.79 -3.99 -1.27
CA VAL A 51 -1.25 -4.29 0.05
C VAL A 51 0.27 -4.23 -0.01
N THR A 52 0.88 -3.41 0.85
CA THR A 52 2.34 -3.26 0.94
C THR A 52 2.88 -3.70 2.29
N PHE A 53 3.95 -4.51 2.24
CA PHE A 53 4.70 -4.94 3.41
C PHE A 53 6.17 -4.59 3.28
N PRO A 54 6.78 -3.97 4.30
CA PRO A 54 8.20 -3.71 4.29
C PRO A 54 8.96 -5.03 4.46
N LEU A 55 9.96 -5.27 3.61
CA LEU A 55 10.80 -6.47 3.71
C LEU A 55 11.85 -6.37 4.82
N HIS A 56 12.08 -5.17 5.34
CA HIS A 56 13.07 -4.90 6.36
C HIS A 56 12.46 -4.05 7.47
N LYS A 57 12.71 -4.43 8.73
CA LYS A 57 12.25 -3.72 9.94
C LYS A 57 13.04 -2.44 10.24
N ARG A 58 13.64 -1.81 9.22
CA ARG A 58 14.41 -0.58 9.43
C ARG A 58 13.44 0.59 9.55
N ILE A 59 13.71 1.48 10.50
CA ILE A 59 12.94 2.71 10.67
C ILE A 59 13.15 3.55 9.41
N PHE A 60 12.10 3.69 8.62
CA PHE A 60 12.06 4.54 7.44
C PHE A 60 10.79 5.37 7.52
N PRO A 61 10.89 6.71 7.50
CA PRO A 61 9.78 7.59 7.89
C PRO A 61 8.69 7.74 6.83
N LYS A 62 8.91 7.20 5.62
CA LYS A 62 7.97 7.31 4.50
C LYS A 62 7.37 5.95 4.16
N SER A 63 6.11 5.96 3.76
CA SER A 63 5.42 4.80 3.21
C SER A 63 5.89 4.44 1.80
N CYS A 64 5.66 3.20 1.39
CA CYS A 64 5.73 2.74 0.01
C CYS A 64 4.87 3.61 -0.89
N LEU A 65 3.65 3.95 -0.46
CA LEU A 65 2.77 4.82 -1.23
C LEU A 65 3.37 6.21 -1.49
N GLU A 66 4.00 6.82 -0.48
CA GLU A 66 4.64 8.13 -0.63
C GLU A 66 5.91 8.09 -1.49
N CYS A 67 6.64 6.97 -1.46
CA CYS A 67 7.89 6.83 -2.20
C CYS A 67 7.70 6.33 -3.64
N MET A 68 6.82 5.36 -3.83
CA MET A 68 6.70 4.58 -5.07
C MET A 68 5.29 4.63 -5.66
N GLY A 69 4.33 5.29 -5.00
CA GLY A 69 2.93 5.31 -5.41
C GLY A 69 2.74 5.74 -6.85
N GLU A 70 3.31 6.88 -7.25
CA GLU A 70 3.19 7.40 -8.62
C GLU A 70 3.65 6.39 -9.67
N LYS A 71 4.82 5.76 -9.45
CA LYS A 71 5.35 4.72 -10.32
C LYS A 71 4.43 3.50 -10.37
N ILE A 72 3.96 3.03 -9.22
CA ILE A 72 3.07 1.86 -9.11
C ILE A 72 1.74 2.11 -9.83
N PHE A 73 1.12 3.28 -9.61
CA PHE A 73 -0.13 3.67 -10.26
C PHE A 73 0.04 3.74 -11.78
N SER A 74 1.16 4.31 -12.25
CA SER A 74 1.46 4.41 -13.68
C SER A 74 1.71 3.04 -14.32
N GLU A 75 2.54 2.20 -13.70
CA GLU A 75 2.91 0.87 -14.21
C GLU A 75 1.71 -0.08 -14.28
N LEU A 76 0.85 -0.04 -13.27
CA LEU A 76 -0.29 -0.96 -13.14
C LEU A 76 -1.60 -0.38 -13.69
N MET A 77 -1.58 0.85 -14.22
CA MET A 77 -2.77 1.58 -14.68
C MET A 77 -3.92 1.58 -13.64
N LEU A 78 -3.57 1.66 -12.35
CA LEU A 78 -4.55 1.60 -11.27
C LEU A 78 -5.27 2.93 -11.10
N SER A 79 -6.59 2.86 -10.90
CA SER A 79 -7.43 4.03 -10.67
C SER A 79 -7.75 4.19 -9.18
N ILE A 80 -7.35 5.32 -8.58
CA ILE A 80 -7.55 5.62 -7.15
C ILE A 80 -9.01 5.44 -6.69
N PRO A 81 -10.04 5.92 -7.42
CA PRO A 81 -11.44 5.70 -7.06
C PRO A 81 -11.83 4.23 -6.83
N HIS A 82 -11.16 3.30 -7.50
CA HIS A 82 -11.45 1.87 -7.49
C HIS A 82 -10.49 1.04 -6.63
N LEU A 83 -9.61 1.70 -5.88
CA LEU A 83 -8.56 1.07 -5.10
C LEU A 83 -8.73 1.32 -3.60
N ILE A 84 -8.45 0.29 -2.79
CA ILE A 84 -8.09 0.46 -1.38
C ILE A 84 -6.60 0.16 -1.26
N TRP A 85 -5.84 1.07 -0.64
CA TRP A 85 -4.44 0.85 -0.35
C TRP A 85 -4.24 0.58 1.13
N LEU A 86 -3.61 -0.55 1.44
CA LEU A 86 -3.30 -1.01 2.77
C LEU A 86 -1.80 -1.13 2.93
N GLU A 87 -1.28 -0.63 4.03
CA GLU A 87 0.16 -0.59 4.26
C GLU A 87 0.51 -0.92 5.71
N CYS A 88 1.54 -1.75 5.86
CA CYS A 88 2.27 -1.90 7.11
C CYS A 88 3.45 -0.92 7.10
N PHE A 89 3.51 -0.03 8.08
CA PHE A 89 4.58 0.95 8.16
C PHE A 89 5.86 0.34 8.75
N PRO A 90 7.06 0.66 8.24
CA PRO A 90 8.31 0.13 8.77
C PRO A 90 8.57 0.46 10.26
N ASP A 91 8.11 1.63 10.72
CA ASP A 91 8.23 2.12 12.10
C ASP A 91 7.07 1.70 13.01
N LEU A 92 5.95 1.24 12.44
CA LEU A 92 4.79 0.71 13.16
C LEU A 92 4.36 -0.67 12.59
N PRO A 93 5.24 -1.69 12.67
CA PRO A 93 5.05 -2.96 11.97
C PRO A 93 3.90 -3.81 12.51
N GLU A 94 3.38 -3.50 13.70
CA GLU A 94 2.29 -4.24 14.36
C GLU A 94 0.89 -3.82 13.89
N LYS A 95 0.81 -2.78 13.06
CA LYS A 95 -0.46 -2.22 12.60
C LYS A 95 -0.47 -2.09 11.09
N MET A 96 -1.65 -2.30 10.53
CA MET A 96 -1.94 -2.02 9.13
C MET A 96 -2.84 -0.80 9.04
N TYR A 97 -2.54 0.02 8.04
CA TYR A 97 -3.18 1.31 7.82
C TYR A 97 -3.77 1.37 6.43
N THR A 98 -4.95 1.98 6.34
CA THR A 98 -5.65 2.20 5.09
C THR A 98 -5.44 3.64 4.64
N ALA A 99 -4.97 3.82 3.41
CA ALA A 99 -4.83 5.12 2.80
C ALA A 99 -6.22 5.73 2.51
N ARG A 100 -6.35 7.01 2.81
CA ARG A 100 -7.48 7.86 2.45
C ARG A 100 -6.98 8.93 1.50
N PHE A 101 -7.28 8.72 0.21
CA PHE A 101 -7.02 9.68 -0.83
C PHE A 101 -8.07 10.79 -0.77
N ARG A 102 -7.61 12.03 -0.64
CA ARG A 102 -8.44 13.23 -0.80
C ARG A 102 -7.98 13.96 -2.04
N GLN A 103 -8.87 14.07 -3.01
CA GLN A 103 -8.62 14.89 -4.19
C GLN A 103 -8.43 16.34 -3.75
N LYS A 104 -7.32 16.92 -4.16
CA LYS A 104 -7.09 18.35 -4.10
C LYS A 104 -7.63 18.90 -5.41
N SER A 105 -8.47 19.93 -5.34
CA SER A 105 -8.86 20.71 -6.52
C SER A 105 -7.60 21.38 -7.07
N ALA A 106 -6.99 20.76 -8.07
CA ALA A 106 -6.05 21.40 -8.97
C ALA A 106 -6.82 21.74 -10.25
N GLY A 107 -6.39 22.79 -10.96
CA GLY A 107 -7.01 23.23 -12.21
C GLY A 107 -7.06 22.13 -13.29
N GLU A 108 -7.58 22.50 -14.46
CA GLU A 108 -8.16 21.65 -15.53
C GLU A 108 -7.41 20.40 -16.01
N THR A 109 -6.21 20.05 -15.54
CA THR A 109 -5.40 19.02 -16.19
C THR A 109 -4.77 17.95 -15.31
N ASP A 110 -4.60 18.16 -13.99
CA ASP A 110 -3.97 17.15 -13.12
C ASP A 110 -4.74 16.90 -11.82
N LEU A 111 -5.15 15.65 -11.59
CA LEU A 111 -5.74 15.23 -10.32
C LEU A 111 -4.66 15.04 -9.26
N LEU A 112 -4.43 16.06 -8.44
CA LEU A 112 -3.55 15.93 -7.27
C LEU A 112 -4.31 15.27 -6.12
N TYR A 113 -3.74 14.22 -5.54
CA TYR A 113 -4.27 13.59 -4.33
C TYR A 113 -3.38 13.88 -3.14
N THR A 114 -4.02 14.20 -2.01
CA THR A 114 -3.39 14.17 -0.70
C THR A 114 -3.73 12.84 -0.04
N VAL A 115 -2.74 12.22 0.59
CA VAL A 115 -2.91 10.96 1.31
C VAL A 115 -2.96 11.24 2.80
N THR A 116 -3.96 10.67 3.47
CA THR A 116 -4.02 10.59 4.93
C THR A 116 -4.18 9.13 5.32
N TRP A 117 -3.75 8.75 6.51
CA TRP A 117 -3.79 7.37 6.97
C TRP A 117 -4.80 7.19 8.09
N ARG A 118 -5.41 6.01 8.14
CA ARG A 118 -6.20 5.55 9.29
C ARG A 118 -5.85 4.11 9.60
N ALA A 119 -6.14 3.66 10.81
CA ALA A 119 -6.11 2.24 11.10
C ALA A 119 -7.06 1.48 10.15
N SER A 120 -6.61 0.33 9.69
CA SER A 120 -7.44 -0.56 8.89
C SER A 120 -8.56 -1.16 9.74
N LEU A 121 -9.74 -1.28 9.15
CA LEU A 121 -10.90 -1.85 9.83
C LEU A 121 -10.79 -3.39 9.84
N PRO A 122 -11.37 -4.08 10.84
CA PRO A 122 -11.30 -5.54 10.93
C PRO A 122 -11.75 -6.26 9.65
N ASN A 123 -12.85 -5.81 9.05
CA ASN A 123 -13.37 -6.38 7.81
C ASN A 123 -12.44 -6.18 6.60
N GLU A 124 -11.65 -5.10 6.57
CA GLU A 124 -10.64 -4.89 5.52
C GLU A 124 -9.49 -5.88 5.67
N ILE A 125 -9.06 -6.14 6.92
CA ILE A 125 -8.02 -7.12 7.23
C ILE A 125 -8.51 -8.54 6.95
N ASP A 126 -9.72 -8.89 7.39
CA ASP A 126 -10.32 -10.19 7.16
C ASP A 126 -10.45 -10.50 5.65
N ALA A 127 -10.81 -9.50 4.85
CA ALA A 127 -10.93 -9.64 3.40
C ALA A 127 -9.61 -10.02 2.70
N ILE A 128 -8.47 -9.57 3.23
CA ILE A 128 -7.15 -9.85 2.63
C ILE A 128 -6.36 -10.95 3.35
N ARG A 129 -6.80 -11.41 4.53
CA ARG A 129 -6.07 -12.37 5.38
C ARG A 129 -5.65 -13.63 4.62
N HIS A 130 -6.52 -14.16 3.77
CA HIS A 130 -6.24 -15.39 2.99
C HIS A 130 -5.23 -15.19 1.86
N PHE A 131 -5.02 -13.95 1.42
CA PHE A 131 -4.10 -13.63 0.32
C PHE A 131 -2.72 -13.18 0.81
N ILE A 132 -2.64 -12.78 2.08
CA ILE A 132 -1.47 -12.10 2.65
C ILE A 132 -1.04 -12.85 3.93
N PRO A 133 -0.15 -13.86 3.82
CA PRO A 133 0.27 -14.66 4.98
C PRO A 133 0.96 -13.82 6.06
N GLU A 134 1.64 -12.72 5.69
CA GLU A 134 2.34 -11.80 6.60
C GLU A 134 1.42 -11.11 7.60
N ILE A 135 0.10 -11.07 7.35
CA ILE A 135 -0.87 -10.54 8.32
C ILE A 135 -0.90 -11.37 9.59
N THR A 136 -0.69 -12.68 9.49
CA THR A 136 -0.63 -13.55 10.67
C THR A 136 0.51 -13.15 11.59
N ASP A 137 1.67 -12.80 11.02
CA ASP A 137 2.83 -12.35 11.78
C ASP A 137 2.57 -10.99 12.45
N VAL A 138 1.92 -10.06 11.74
CA VAL A 138 1.52 -8.75 12.30
C VAL A 138 0.53 -8.90 13.45
N LEU A 139 -0.48 -9.77 13.30
CA LEU A 139 -1.50 -10.01 14.34
C LEU A 139 -0.96 -10.80 15.53
N SER A 140 0.06 -11.66 15.33
CA SER A 140 0.67 -12.45 16.41
C SER A 140 1.46 -11.61 17.41
N CYS A 141 2.04 -10.47 16.99
CA CYS A 141 2.66 -9.51 17.90
C CYS A 141 1.67 -8.86 18.88
N VAL A 142 0.38 -8.79 18.52
CA VAL A 142 -0.65 -8.11 19.34
C VAL A 142 -1.11 -8.96 20.53
N LEU A 143 -0.87 -10.27 20.53
CA LEU A 143 -1.31 -11.20 21.58
C LEU A 143 -0.23 -11.53 22.62
N SER A 144 0.90 -10.83 22.62
CA SER A 144 2.03 -11.08 23.55
C SER A 144 2.15 -10.06 24.70
N TYR A 145 1.09 -9.30 25.02
CA TYR A 145 1.06 -8.37 26.16
C TYR A 145 -0.13 -8.63 27.09
#